data_AF-X0RJM1-F1
#
_entry.id   AF-X0RJM1-F1
#
_cell.length_a   1.000
_cell.length_b   1.000
_cell.length_c   1.000
_cell.angle_alpha   90.00
_cell.angle_beta   90.00
_cell.angle_gamma   90.00
#
_symmetry.space_group_name_H-M   'P 1'
#
loop_
_entity.id
_entity.type
_entity.pdbx_description
1 polymer ?
#
loop_
_entity_poly.entity_id
_entity_poly.type
_entity_poly.pdbx_seq_one_letter_code
_entity_poly.pdbx_strand_id
1 'polypeptide(L)'
;HDLFREQALRVIAGDIDPAAALTFFYETIENDPARWLAVANDFAAFSPDWVTAVGSKGGRAARFNCWLAPELWNEQSAWFLTSAPLVVAVLRILSGETRERGVMTAEKAFEPLSFFDEVVALLPEPPPDGKLIGESFEWLE
;
A
#
# COMPACT_ATOMS: atom_id res chain seq x y z
N HIS A 1 6.73 -9.70 -15.09
CA HIS A 1 6.01 -10.00 -16.33
C HIS A 1 6.83 -9.52 -17.52
N ASP A 2 7.23 -10.41 -18.42
CA ASP A 2 8.16 -10.07 -19.52
C ASP A 2 7.57 -9.05 -20.50
N LEU A 3 6.25 -9.06 -20.71
CA LEU A 3 5.52 -8.08 -21.54
C LEU A 3 5.80 -6.61 -21.10
N PHE A 4 5.73 -6.30 -19.81
CA PHE A 4 5.98 -4.95 -19.30
C PHE A 4 7.43 -4.52 -19.46
N ARG A 5 8.34 -5.48 -19.24
CA ARG A 5 9.78 -5.26 -19.41
C ARG A 5 10.08 -4.93 -20.87
N GLU A 6 9.51 -5.66 -21.82
CA GLU A 6 9.69 -5.42 -23.25
C GLU A 6 9.17 -4.04 -23.67
N GLN A 7 7.97 -3.63 -23.23
CA GLN A 7 7.44 -2.31 -23.55
C GLN A 7 8.29 -1.19 -22.94
N ALA A 8 8.74 -1.34 -21.69
CA ALA A 8 9.64 -0.38 -21.06
C ALA A 8 10.97 -0.24 -21.81
N LEU A 9 11.55 -1.36 -22.27
CA LEU A 9 12.78 -1.34 -23.07
C LEU A 9 12.58 -0.62 -24.41
N ARG A 10 11.44 -0.81 -25.08
CA ARG A 10 11.11 -0.12 -26.33
C ARG A 10 10.91 1.39 -26.14
N VAL A 11 10.30 1.81 -25.02
CA VAL A 11 10.20 3.23 -24.66
C VAL A 11 11.59 3.84 -24.42
N ILE A 12 12.45 3.14 -23.67
CA ILE A 12 13.83 3.59 -23.39
C ILE A 12 14.66 3.70 -24.68
N ALA A 13 14.47 2.76 -25.62
CA ALA A 13 15.13 2.78 -26.92
C ALA A 13 14.59 3.87 -27.86
N GLY A 14 13.45 4.48 -27.54
CA GLY A 14 12.77 5.47 -28.40
C GLY A 14 11.99 4.84 -29.56
N ASP A 15 11.78 3.53 -29.55
CA ASP A 15 11.05 2.79 -30.59
C ASP A 15 9.54 3.06 -30.55
N ILE A 16 9.02 3.38 -29.37
CA ILE A 16 7.63 3.76 -29.13
C ILE A 16 7.59 4.91 -28.13
N ASP A 17 6.58 5.76 -28.23
CA ASP A 17 6.32 6.76 -27.21
C ASP A 17 5.59 6.14 -25.99
N PRO A 18 5.64 6.79 -24.82
CA PRO A 18 4.97 6.29 -23.62
C PRO A 18 3.45 6.15 -23.76
N ALA A 19 2.79 6.96 -24.61
CA ALA A 19 1.35 6.90 -24.80
C ALA A 19 0.97 5.64 -25.62
N ALA A 20 1.74 5.30 -26.64
CA ALA A 20 1.58 4.09 -27.43
C ALA A 20 1.83 2.83 -26.58
N ALA A 21 2.83 2.86 -25.68
CA ALA A 21 3.06 1.77 -24.73
C ALA A 21 1.88 1.58 -23.76
N LEU A 22 1.26 2.69 -23.31
CA LEU A 22 0.07 2.66 -22.46
C LEU A 22 -1.17 2.15 -23.20
N THR A 23 -1.38 2.57 -24.45
CA THR A 23 -2.48 2.07 -25.30
C THR A 23 -2.34 0.56 -25.52
N PHE A 24 -1.14 0.09 -25.87
CA PHE A 24 -0.86 -1.33 -26.04
C PHE A 24 -1.20 -2.15 -24.78
N PHE A 25 -0.94 -1.58 -23.60
CA PHE A 25 -1.29 -2.22 -22.34
C PHE A 25 -2.80 -2.41 -22.18
N TYR A 26 -3.60 -1.37 -22.43
CA TYR A 26 -5.06 -1.46 -22.36
C TYR A 26 -5.61 -2.46 -23.38
N GLU A 27 -5.15 -2.41 -24.63
CA GLU A 27 -5.54 -3.36 -25.67
C GLU A 27 -5.19 -4.80 -25.28
N THR A 28 -4.03 -5.03 -24.65
CA THR A 28 -3.61 -6.36 -24.20
C THR A 28 -4.56 -6.92 -23.14
N ILE A 29 -4.99 -6.08 -22.18
CA ILE A 29 -5.97 -6.46 -21.16
C ILE A 29 -7.33 -6.73 -21.80
N GLU A 30 -7.81 -5.83 -22.66
CA GLU A 30 -9.12 -5.95 -23.31
C GLU A 30 -9.25 -7.21 -24.18
N ASN A 31 -8.16 -7.63 -24.83
CA ASN A 31 -8.16 -8.80 -25.70
C ASN A 31 -8.15 -10.14 -24.94
N ASP A 32 -7.71 -10.18 -23.68
CA ASP A 32 -7.69 -11.41 -22.88
C ASP A 32 -7.91 -11.12 -21.37
N PRO A 33 -9.08 -10.57 -21.00
CA PRO A 33 -9.32 -10.10 -19.63
C PRO A 33 -9.26 -11.25 -18.63
N ALA A 34 -9.67 -12.46 -19.02
CA ALA A 34 -9.61 -13.63 -18.15
C ALA A 34 -8.17 -14.03 -17.79
N ARG A 35 -7.19 -13.77 -18.67
CA ARG A 35 -5.77 -14.02 -18.36
C ARG A 35 -5.14 -12.90 -17.54
N TRP A 36 -5.50 -11.65 -17.82
CA TRP A 36 -4.83 -10.48 -17.26
C TRP A 36 -5.49 -9.91 -16.00
N LEU A 37 -6.79 -10.17 -15.82
CA LEU A 37 -7.58 -9.67 -14.69
C LEU A 37 -8.08 -10.80 -13.78
N ALA A 38 -7.96 -12.08 -14.16
CA ALA A 38 -8.19 -13.15 -13.20
C ALA A 38 -7.04 -13.18 -12.21
N VAL A 39 -7.39 -13.22 -10.93
CA VAL A 39 -6.42 -13.56 -9.91
C VAL A 39 -6.08 -15.02 -10.10
N ALA A 40 -4.78 -15.29 -10.23
CA ALA A 40 -4.30 -16.63 -10.49
C ALA A 40 -4.74 -17.55 -9.35
N ASN A 41 -5.15 -18.79 -9.67
CA ASN A 41 -5.63 -19.78 -8.70
C ASN A 41 -4.59 -20.12 -7.61
N ASP A 42 -3.34 -19.69 -7.80
CA ASP A 42 -2.21 -19.81 -6.89
C ASP A 42 -1.91 -18.51 -6.14
N PHE A 43 -2.88 -17.58 -6.03
CA PHE A 43 -2.77 -16.43 -5.14
C PHE A 43 -2.41 -16.92 -3.74
N ALA A 44 -1.12 -16.81 -3.44
CA ALA A 44 -0.63 -16.94 -2.10
C ALA A 44 -1.06 -15.66 -1.40
N ALA A 45 -1.95 -15.78 -0.42
CA ALA A 45 -2.25 -14.69 0.50
C ALA A 45 -0.93 -14.02 0.88
N PHE A 46 -0.84 -12.71 0.65
CA PHE A 46 0.33 -11.95 1.03
C PHE A 46 0.67 -12.26 2.49
N SER A 47 1.96 -12.51 2.77
CA SER A 47 2.36 -12.68 4.16
C SER A 47 1.97 -11.42 4.91
N PRO A 48 1.32 -11.52 6.08
CA PRO A 48 0.98 -10.34 6.85
C PRO A 48 2.23 -9.51 7.13
N ASP A 49 2.16 -8.21 6.83
CA ASP A 49 3.21 -7.28 7.24
C ASP A 49 3.18 -7.13 8.75
N TRP A 50 4.35 -7.34 9.35
CA TRP A 50 4.56 -7.29 10.79
C TRP A 50 5.78 -6.42 11.07
N VAL A 51 5.61 -5.46 11.98
CA VAL A 51 6.69 -4.58 12.44
C VAL A 51 6.89 -4.76 13.93
N THR A 52 8.13 -4.99 14.33
CA THR A 52 8.54 -5.09 15.74
C THR A 52 9.48 -3.94 16.09
N ALA A 53 9.14 -3.21 17.14
CA ALA A 53 10.02 -2.23 17.78
C ALA A 53 10.46 -2.75 19.15
N VAL A 54 11.77 -2.86 19.38
CA VAL A 54 12.36 -3.23 20.68
C VAL A 54 13.13 -2.03 21.22
N GLY A 55 12.90 -1.67 22.48
CA GLY A 55 13.53 -0.51 23.09
C GLY A 55 13.25 -0.38 24.58
N SER A 56 13.22 0.87 25.06
CA SER A 56 12.93 1.20 26.46
C SER A 56 11.70 2.09 26.56
N LYS A 57 10.79 1.76 27.48
CA LYS A 57 9.62 2.59 27.83
C LYS A 57 9.61 2.82 29.34
N GLY A 58 9.74 4.08 29.76
CA GLY A 58 9.82 4.42 31.19
C GLY A 58 11.03 3.80 31.90
N GLY A 59 12.15 3.61 31.19
CA GLY A 59 13.39 3.05 31.73
C GLY A 59 13.45 1.52 31.74
N ARG A 60 12.38 0.83 31.35
CA ARG A 60 12.28 -0.65 31.33
C ARG A 60 12.31 -1.19 29.91
N ALA A 61 12.91 -2.35 29.71
CA ALA A 61 13.00 -2.98 28.39
C ALA A 61 11.62 -3.44 27.91
N ALA A 62 11.28 -3.11 26.67
CA ALA A 62 9.97 -3.42 26.10
C ALA A 62 10.05 -3.77 24.62
N ARG A 63 9.08 -4.57 24.16
CA ARG A 63 8.79 -4.82 22.75
C ARG A 63 7.37 -4.39 22.44
N PHE A 64 7.22 -3.72 21.31
CA PHE A 64 5.94 -3.39 20.72
C PHE A 64 5.88 -4.03 19.33
N ASN A 65 4.75 -4.63 19.00
CA ASN A 65 4.50 -5.17 17.67
C ASN A 65 3.24 -4.51 17.11
N CYS A 66 3.25 -4.26 15.80
CA CYS A 66 2.06 -3.95 15.06
C CYS A 66 2.02 -4.74 13.75
N TRP A 67 0.82 -5.03 13.27
CA TRP A 67 0.58 -5.74 12.03
C TRP A 67 -0.66 -5.18 11.35
N LEU A 68 -0.70 -5.23 10.02
CA LEU A 68 -1.92 -4.90 9.28
C LEU A 68 -3.01 -5.92 9.60
N ALA A 69 -4.25 -5.44 9.76
CA ALA A 69 -5.39 -6.28 10.13
C ALA A 69 -5.50 -7.52 9.21
N PRO A 70 -5.52 -8.75 9.77
CA PRO A 70 -5.54 -10.00 9.00
C PRO A 70 -6.61 -10.06 7.92
N GLU A 71 -7.77 -9.45 8.18
CA GLU A 71 -8.94 -9.39 7.31
C GLU A 71 -8.67 -8.66 5.98
N LEU A 72 -7.65 -7.79 5.96
CA LEU A 72 -7.26 -7.00 4.78
C LEU A 72 -6.38 -7.78 3.80
N TRP A 73 -5.81 -8.91 4.23
CA TRP A 73 -4.96 -9.77 3.40
C TRP A 73 -5.78 -10.75 2.54
N ASN A 74 -6.85 -10.22 1.94
CA ASN A 74 -7.68 -10.91 0.97
C ASN A 74 -7.41 -10.37 -0.44
N GLU A 75 -7.87 -11.10 -1.45
CA GLU A 75 -7.67 -10.79 -2.88
C GLU A 75 -8.12 -9.37 -3.25
N GLN A 76 -9.21 -8.90 -2.65
CA GLN A 76 -9.84 -7.64 -2.97
C GLN A 76 -9.19 -6.46 -2.24
N SER A 77 -8.94 -6.60 -0.93
CA SER A 77 -8.46 -5.51 -0.07
C SER A 77 -6.95 -5.28 -0.15
N ALA A 78 -6.15 -6.31 -0.46
CA ALA A 78 -4.68 -6.19 -0.42
C ALA A 78 -4.14 -5.13 -1.40
N TRP A 79 -4.78 -4.98 -2.57
CA TRP A 79 -4.38 -3.96 -3.56
C TRP A 79 -4.68 -2.52 -3.08
N PHE A 80 -5.72 -2.35 -2.25
CA PHE A 80 -6.08 -1.06 -1.68
C PHE A 80 -5.12 -0.61 -0.57
N LEU A 81 -4.36 -1.53 0.04
CA LEU A 81 -3.34 -1.20 1.04
C LEU A 81 -2.20 -0.35 0.49
N THR A 82 -2.02 -0.29 -0.83
CA THR A 82 -1.07 0.64 -1.47
C THR A 82 -1.76 1.90 -1.97
N SER A 83 -2.92 1.77 -2.63
CA SER A 83 -3.57 2.91 -3.28
C SER A 83 -4.31 3.83 -2.30
N ALA A 84 -4.97 3.30 -1.26
CA ALA A 84 -5.70 4.12 -0.30
C ALA A 84 -4.77 5.06 0.51
N PRO A 85 -3.62 4.62 1.06
CA PRO A 85 -2.65 5.53 1.68
C PRO A 85 -2.15 6.62 0.74
N LEU A 86 -1.93 6.31 -0.54
CA LEU A 86 -1.52 7.31 -1.52
C LEU A 86 -2.62 8.38 -1.73
N VAL A 87 -3.88 7.96 -1.84
CA VAL A 87 -5.01 8.89 -1.98
C VAL A 87 -5.13 9.79 -0.76
N VAL A 88 -5.08 9.24 0.46
CA VAL A 88 -5.10 10.04 1.71
C VAL A 88 -3.96 11.05 1.75
N ALA A 89 -2.73 10.61 1.45
CA ALA A 89 -1.57 11.49 1.43
C ALA A 89 -1.74 12.65 0.44
N VAL A 90 -2.23 12.37 -0.78
CA VAL A 90 -2.49 13.40 -1.80
C VAL A 90 -3.59 14.36 -1.34
N LEU A 91 -4.68 13.86 -0.75
CA LEU A 91 -5.77 14.70 -0.27
C LEU A 91 -5.31 15.65 0.86
N ARG A 92 -4.52 15.17 1.83
CA ARG A 92 -3.96 16.01 2.91
C ARG A 92 -2.96 17.05 2.40
N ILE A 93 -2.18 16.72 1.36
CA ILE A 93 -1.30 17.70 0.71
C ILE A 93 -2.14 18.77 0.00
N LEU A 94 -3.16 18.37 -0.77
CA LEU A 94 -4.02 19.29 -1.52
C LEU A 94 -4.93 20.14 -0.63
N SER A 95 -5.37 19.62 0.53
CA SER A 95 -6.13 20.39 1.54
C SER A 95 -5.25 21.44 2.24
N GLY A 96 -3.93 21.34 2.11
CA GLY A 96 -2.97 22.23 2.73
C GLY A 96 -2.73 21.94 4.20
N GLU A 97 -3.03 20.72 4.67
CA GLU A 97 -2.62 20.22 5.99
C GLU A 97 -1.10 20.01 6.05
N THR A 98 -0.51 19.48 4.97
CA THR A 98 0.95 19.41 4.81
C THR A 98 1.44 20.65 4.05
N ARG A 99 2.06 21.61 4.75
CA ARG A 99 2.59 22.86 4.15
C ARG A 99 4.11 22.91 4.05
N GLU A 100 4.77 21.92 4.63
CA GLU A 100 6.23 21.83 4.66
C GLU A 100 6.76 21.58 3.25
N ARG A 101 7.84 22.29 2.89
CA ARG A 101 8.49 22.15 1.59
C ARG A 101 9.73 21.28 1.74
N GLY A 102 9.87 20.28 0.89
CA GLY A 102 11.04 19.40 0.86
C GLY A 102 10.67 17.95 0.57
N VAL A 103 11.66 17.07 0.63
CA VAL A 103 11.45 15.61 0.59
C VAL A 103 11.28 15.11 2.01
N MET A 104 10.17 14.46 2.28
CA MET A 104 9.81 13.94 3.60
C MET A 104 9.28 12.51 3.47
N THR A 105 9.47 11.76 4.55
CA THR A 105 8.89 10.43 4.73
C THR A 105 7.50 10.55 5.36
N ALA A 106 6.65 9.54 5.20
CA ALA A 106 5.26 9.58 5.65
C ALA A 106 5.15 9.78 7.17
N GLU A 107 6.03 9.15 7.95
CA GLU A 107 6.07 9.27 9.41
C GLU A 107 6.47 10.66 9.92
N LYS A 108 7.01 11.51 9.04
CA LYS A 108 7.28 12.92 9.35
C LYS A 108 6.15 13.83 8.88
N ALA A 109 5.50 13.48 7.77
CA ALA A 109 4.49 14.30 7.12
C ALA A 109 3.11 14.17 7.77
N PHE A 110 2.81 13.02 8.37
CA PHE A 110 1.48 12.67 8.85
C PHE A 110 1.52 12.14 10.27
N GLU A 111 0.52 12.54 11.07
CA GLU A 111 0.25 11.86 12.33
C GLU A 111 -0.30 10.45 12.02
N PRO A 112 0.33 9.36 12.52
CA PRO A 112 0.03 8.00 12.05
C PRO A 112 -1.40 7.53 12.30
N LEU A 113 -1.97 7.76 13.48
CA LEU A 113 -3.27 7.17 13.85
C LEU A 113 -4.41 7.77 13.03
N SER A 114 -4.48 9.10 12.97
CA SER A 114 -5.45 9.83 12.15
C SER A 114 -5.28 9.51 10.65
N PHE A 115 -4.05 9.31 10.19
CA PHE A 115 -3.79 8.92 8.81
C PHE A 115 -4.35 7.51 8.53
N PHE A 116 -4.16 6.56 9.45
CA PHE A 116 -4.72 5.21 9.31
C PHE A 116 -6.25 5.20 9.36
N ASP A 117 -6.88 6.04 10.19
CA ASP A 117 -8.35 6.16 10.23
C ASP A 117 -8.92 6.59 8.87
N GLU A 118 -8.28 7.57 8.20
CA GLU A 118 -8.67 7.99 6.85
C GLU A 118 -8.43 6.91 5.80
N VAL A 119 -7.34 6.13 5.93
CA VAL A 119 -7.08 5.00 5.03
C VAL A 119 -8.18 3.95 5.15
N VAL A 120 -8.58 3.58 6.38
CA VAL A 120 -9.67 2.62 6.62
C VAL A 120 -10.97 3.10 5.99
N ALA A 121 -11.27 4.40 6.08
CA ALA A 121 -12.49 4.97 5.52
C ALA A 121 -12.58 4.87 3.98
N LEU A 122 -11.45 4.65 3.29
CA LEU A 122 -11.39 4.46 1.83
C LEU A 122 -11.37 2.99 1.40
N LEU A 123 -11.27 2.04 2.34
CA LEU A 123 -11.25 0.63 2.00
C LEU A 123 -12.67 0.17 1.58
N PRO A 124 -12.79 -0.62 0.50
CA PRO A 124 -14.09 -1.19 0.10
C PRO A 124 -14.68 -2.10 1.17
N GLU A 125 -13.82 -2.84 1.87
CA GLU A 125 -14.16 -3.76 2.95
C GLU A 125 -13.27 -3.44 4.17
N PRO A 126 -13.65 -2.43 4.97
CA PRO A 126 -12.88 -2.05 6.15
C PRO A 126 -12.95 -3.15 7.23
N PRO A 127 -11.95 -3.24 8.13
CA PRO A 127 -11.97 -4.21 9.23
C PRO A 127 -13.19 -4.00 10.15
N PRO A 128 -13.76 -5.07 10.75
CA PRO A 128 -14.97 -4.97 11.56
C PRO A 128 -14.86 -4.03 12.77
N ASP A 129 -13.66 -3.88 13.33
CA ASP A 129 -13.37 -2.99 14.45
C ASP A 129 -12.95 -1.57 14.02
N GLY A 130 -12.90 -1.32 12.70
CA GLY A 130 -12.50 -0.06 12.10
C GLY A 130 -11.01 0.25 12.21
N LYS A 131 -10.17 -0.71 12.62
CA LYS A 131 -8.73 -0.46 12.83
C LYS A 131 -7.89 -1.05 11.72
N LEU A 132 -7.00 -0.23 11.15
CA LEU A 132 -6.06 -0.68 10.11
C LEU A 132 -5.01 -1.66 10.66
N ILE A 133 -4.63 -1.48 11.93
CA ILE A 133 -3.54 -2.19 12.57
C ILE A 133 -3.99 -2.90 13.85
N GLY A 134 -3.51 -4.12 14.03
CA GLY A 134 -3.45 -4.78 15.32
C GLY A 134 -2.13 -4.43 16.02
N GLU A 135 -2.13 -4.50 17.36
CA GLU A 135 -0.96 -4.18 18.17
C GLU A 135 -0.81 -5.11 19.37
N SER A 136 0.44 -5.32 19.80
CA SER A 136 0.76 -5.97 21.07
C SER A 136 1.94 -5.29 21.75
N PHE A 137 1.93 -5.32 23.08
CA PHE A 137 2.98 -4.77 23.91
C PHE A 137 3.40 -5.78 24.97
N GLU A 138 4.71 -5.95 25.14
CA GLU A 138 5.30 -6.80 26.17
C GLU A 138 6.48 -6.12 26.86
N TRP A 139 6.60 -6.33 28.17
CA TRP A 139 7.83 -6.06 28.91
C TRP A 139 8.80 -7.23 28.70
N LEU A 140 10.09 -6.93 28.50
CA LEU A 140 11.13 -7.94 28.21
C LEU A 140 11.92 -8.36 29.47
N GLU A 141 11.32 -8.19 30.64
CA GLU A 141 11.89 -8.49 31.96
C GLU A 141 11.35 -9.80 32.50
#